data_AF-A0A2W2CCN3-F1
#
_entry.id   AF-A0A2W2CCN3-F1
#
_cell.length_a   1.000
_cell.length_b   1.000
_cell.length_c   1.000
_cell.angle_alpha   90.00
_cell.angle_beta   90.00
_cell.angle_gamma   90.00
#
_symmetry.space_group_name_H-M   'P 1'
#
loop_
_entity.id
_entity.type
_entity.pdbx_description
1 polymer ?
#
loop_
_entity_poly.entity_id
_entity_poly.type
_entity_poly.pdbx_seq_one_letter_code
_entity_poly.pdbx_strand_id
1 'polypeptide(L)' 'MSANATPTAGAAWRALPSWAVVGTDDLVIPASTQRSMAERAGSKIFEVAASHVSMVSHPEATVSAILAAAEHVGG' A
#
# COMPACT_ATOMS: atom_id res chain seq x y z
N MET A 1 -25.53 -8.71 -3.31
CA MET A 1 -25.15 -7.58 -2.44
C MET A 1 -23.82 -7.05 -2.95
N SER A 2 -23.70 -5.75 -3.22
CA SER A 2 -22.45 -5.12 -3.69
C SER A 2 -21.70 -4.53 -2.50
N ALA A 3 -20.41 -4.83 -2.34
CA ALA A 3 -19.57 -4.38 -1.23
C ALA A 3 -19.23 -2.88 -1.26
N ASN A 4 -19.69 -2.16 -2.30
CA ASN A 4 -19.23 -0.80 -2.63
C ASN A 4 -20.39 0.21 -2.67
N ALA A 5 -21.52 -0.08 -2.01
CA ALA A 5 -22.73 0.73 -2.12
C ALA A 5 -22.74 2.00 -1.24
N THR A 6 -21.93 2.03 -0.17
CA THR A 6 -21.83 3.20 0.71
C THR A 6 -21.04 4.31 0.01
N PRO A 7 -21.63 5.50 -0.21
CA PRO A 7 -20.91 6.61 -0.82
C PRO A 7 -19.73 7.04 0.05
N THR A 8 -18.56 7.22 -0.58
CA THR A 8 -17.38 7.82 0.06
C THR A 8 -17.28 9.29 -0.33
N ALA A 9 -16.85 10.15 0.58
CA ALA A 9 -16.63 11.58 0.29
C ALA A 9 -15.55 11.84 -0.78
N GLY A 10 -14.72 10.85 -1.09
CA GLY A 10 -13.68 10.91 -2.12
C GLY A 10 -12.58 9.90 -1.86
N ALA A 11 -11.56 9.89 -2.72
CA ALA A 11 -10.38 9.07 -2.53
C ALA A 11 -9.48 9.62 -1.41
N ALA A 12 -9.45 8.94 -0.26
CA ALA A 12 -8.74 9.41 0.94
C ALA A 12 -7.24 9.70 0.70
N TRP A 13 -6.57 8.90 -0.13
CA TRP A 13 -5.16 9.07 -0.49
C TRP A 13 -4.84 10.39 -1.21
N ARG A 14 -5.83 11.18 -1.61
CA ARG A 14 -5.61 12.53 -2.15
C ARG A 14 -5.37 13.58 -1.07
N ALA A 15 -5.86 13.35 0.15
CA ALA A 15 -5.82 14.31 1.24
C ALA A 15 -5.03 13.80 2.45
N LEU A 16 -4.90 12.49 2.60
CA LEU A 16 -4.14 11.86 3.67
C LEU A 16 -2.78 11.36 3.17
N PRO A 17 -1.75 11.42 4.02
CA PRO A 17 -0.51 10.69 3.80
C PRO A 17 -0.76 9.21 3.47
N SER A 18 0.07 8.64 2.60
CA SER A 18 -0.12 7.29 2.06
C SER A 18 1.17 6.47 2.10
N TRP A 19 1.05 5.16 2.30
CA TRP A 19 2.15 4.19 2.31
C TRP A 19 1.73 2.96 1.51
N ALA A 20 2.66 2.38 0.76
CA ALA A 20 2.42 1.19 -0.05
C ALA A 20 3.57 0.19 0.09
N VAL A 21 3.23 -1.09 0.20
CA VAL A 21 4.18 -2.19 0.11
C VAL A 21 4.04 -2.81 -1.29
N VAL A 22 5.14 -2.87 -2.03
CA VAL A 22 5.17 -3.41 -3.40
C VAL A 22 5.96 -4.72 -3.40
N GLY A 23 5.27 -5.81 -3.77
CA GLY A 23 5.90 -7.11 -4.00
C GLY A 23 6.52 -7.15 -5.40
N THR A 24 7.84 -7.21 -5.50
CA THR A 24 8.53 -7.16 -6.81
C THR A 24 8.38 -8.44 -7.62
N ASP A 25 8.08 -9.56 -6.93
CA ASP A 25 7.94 -10.90 -7.52
C ASP A 25 6.46 -11.36 -7.53
N ASP A 26 5.53 -10.42 -7.43
CA ASP A 26 4.10 -10.67 -7.50
C ASP A 26 3.70 -11.08 -8.94
N LEU A 27 3.10 -12.26 -9.05
CA LEU A 27 2.64 -12.84 -10.31
C LEU A 27 1.14 -12.59 -10.59
N VAL A 28 0.42 -12.01 -9.64
CA VAL A 28 -0.99 -11.63 -9.76
C VAL A 28 -1.11 -10.18 -10.21
N ILE A 29 -0.38 -9.28 -9.56
CA ILE A 29 -0.33 -7.86 -9.93
C ILE A 29 1.11 -7.48 -10.23
N PRO A 30 1.46 -7.16 -11.49
CA PRO A 30 2.81 -6.78 -11.84
C PRO A 30 3.34 -5.61 -10.99
N ALA A 31 4.60 -5.70 -10.57
CA ALA A 31 5.23 -4.68 -9.73
C ALA A 31 5.14 -3.26 -10.32
N SER A 32 5.24 -3.11 -11.65
CA SER A 32 5.06 -1.83 -12.34
C SER A 32 3.67 -1.24 -12.16
N THR A 33 2.64 -2.08 -12.17
CA THR A 33 1.25 -1.67 -11.93
C THR A 33 1.07 -1.23 -10.47
N GLN A 34 1.60 -2.00 -9.52
CA GLN A 34 1.57 -1.63 -8.09
C GLN A 34 2.26 -0.29 -7.86
N ARG A 35 3.46 -0.10 -8.42
CA ARG A 35 4.23 1.14 -8.32
C ARG A 35 3.47 2.32 -8.92
N SER A 36 2.88 2.15 -10.10
CA SER A 36 2.06 3.19 -10.75
C SER A 36 0.85 3.60 -9.89
N MET A 37 0.21 2.65 -9.21
CA MET A 37 -0.89 2.95 -8.29
C MET A 37 -0.41 3.73 -7.06
N ALA A 38 0.73 3.33 -6.48
CA ALA A 38 1.32 3.96 -5.31
C ALA A 38 1.83 5.38 -5.63
N GLU A 39 2.50 5.57 -6.76
CA GLU A 39 2.95 6.88 -7.24
C GLU A 39 1.78 7.83 -7.48
N ARG A 40 0.70 7.35 -8.12
CA ARG A 40 -0.53 8.13 -8.30
C ARG A 40 -1.15 8.54 -6.96
N ALA A 41 -0.99 7.72 -5.93
CA ALA A 41 -1.45 8.00 -4.59
C ALA A 41 -0.48 8.85 -3.76
N GLY A 42 0.69 9.21 -4.29
CA GLY A 42 1.73 9.94 -3.56
C GLY A 42 2.28 9.15 -2.37
N SER A 43 2.23 7.81 -2.43
CA SER A 43 2.60 6.96 -1.30
C SER A 43 4.11 6.92 -1.06
N LYS A 44 4.52 6.79 0.20
CA LYS A 44 5.85 6.27 0.55
C LYS A 44 5.90 4.77 0.22
N ILE A 45 6.81 4.38 -0.68
CA ILE A 45 6.86 3.02 -1.23
C ILE A 45 7.91 2.18 -0.48
N PHE A 46 7.52 0.97 -0.10
CA PHE A 46 8.36 -0.07 0.51
C PHE A 46 8.37 -1.27 -0.43
N GLU A 47 9.50 -1.51 -1.10
CA GLU A 47 9.62 -2.65 -2.02
C GLU A 47 10.18 -3.87 -1.31
N VAL A 48 9.65 -5.05 -1.65
CA VAL A 48 10.07 -6.33 -1.08
C VAL A 48 10.07 -7.40 -2.16
N ALA A 49 11.13 -8.22 -2.19
CA ALA A 49 11.25 -9.39 -3.06
C ALA A 49 10.34 -10.52 -2.59
N ALA A 50 9.04 -10.34 -2.82
CA ALA A 50 7.99 -11.26 -2.40
C ALA A 50 6.92 -11.39 -3.48
N SER A 51 6.25 -12.54 -3.49
CA SER A 51 5.03 -12.75 -4.28
C SER A 51 3.82 -12.04 -3.67
N HIS A 52 2.61 -12.35 -4.15
CA HIS A 52 1.39 -11.57 -3.88
C HIS A 52 1.08 -11.34 -2.39
N VAL A 53 1.31 -12.34 -1.54
CA VAL A 53 1.03 -12.26 -0.10
C VAL A 53 2.30 -11.89 0.67
N SER A 54 2.87 -10.73 0.34
CA SER A 54 4.12 -10.22 0.94
C SER A 54 4.00 -10.04 2.45
N MET A 55 2.83 -9.61 2.94
CA MET A 55 2.55 -9.43 4.37
C MET A 55 2.64 -10.71 5.22
N VAL A 56 2.60 -11.90 4.60
CA VAL A 56 2.74 -13.19 5.29
C VAL A 56 4.15 -13.75 5.11
N SER A 57 4.70 -13.68 3.90
CA SER A 57 6.02 -14.24 3.58
C SER A 57 7.19 -13.39 4.05
N HIS A 58 7.02 -12.06 4.05
CA HIS A 58 8.01 -11.04 4.41
C HIS A 58 7.32 -9.95 5.24
N PRO A 59 6.83 -10.30 6.45
CA PRO A 59 6.01 -9.42 7.27
C PRO A 59 6.73 -8.12 7.67
N GLU A 60 8.06 -8.09 7.67
CA GLU A 60 8.89 -6.97 8.11
C GLU A 60 8.63 -5.69 7.30
N ALA A 61 8.45 -5.83 5.98
CA ALA A 61 8.16 -4.68 5.10
C ALA A 61 6.80 -4.05 5.44
N THR A 62 5.80 -4.89 5.71
CA THR A 62 4.46 -4.45 6.13
C THR A 62 4.50 -3.79 7.50
N VAL A 63 5.19 -4.38 8.47
CA VAL A 63 5.37 -3.80 9.80
C VAL A 63 6.06 -2.44 9.71
N SER A 64 7.12 -2.34 8.91
CA SER A 64 7.87 -1.08 8.71
C SER A 64 6.99 0.02 8.10
N ALA A 65 6.15 -0.32 7.12
CA ALA A 65 5.22 0.63 6.53
C ALA A 65 4.18 1.13 7.55
N ILE A 66 3.64 0.23 8.39
CA ILE A 66 2.68 0.58 9.44
C ILE A 66 3.32 1.48 10.51
N LEU A 67 4.53 1.14 10.98
CA LEU A 67 5.24 1.94 11.97
C LEU A 67 5.55 3.35 11.43
N ALA A 68 6.04 3.44 10.19
CA ALA A 68 6.29 4.73 9.55
C ALA A 68 5.01 5.58 9.41
N ALA A 69 3.86 4.95 9.19
CA ALA A 69 2.57 5.64 9.16
C ALA A 69 2.13 6.11 10.56
N ALA A 70 2.28 5.26 11.58
CA ALA A 70 1.92 5.58 12.96
C ALA A 70 2.77 6.74 13.52
N GLU A 71 4.08 6.73 13.23
CA GLU A 71 5.00 7.82 13.61
C GLU A 71 4.60 9.15 12.97
N HIS A 72 4.12 9.14 11.72
CA HIS A 72 3.68 10.36 11.04
C HIS A 72 2.40 10.96 11.64
N VAL A 73 1.51 10.13 12.20
CA VAL A 73 0.26 10.58 12.84
C VAL A 73 0.49 11.00 14.31
N GLY A 74 1.45 10.38 14.98
CA GLY A 74 1.76 10.64 16.39
C GLY A 74 2.70 11.82 16.66
N GLY A 75 3.24 12.45 15.61
CA GLY A 75 4.11 13.63 15.68
C GLY A 75 3.35 14.95 15.69
#